data_AF-A0AA90NDT0-F1
#
_entry.id   AF-A0AA90NDT0-F1
#
_cell.length_a   1.000
_cell.length_b   1.000
_cell.length_c   1.000
_cell.angle_alpha   90.00
_cell.angle_beta   90.00
_cell.angle_gamma   90.00
#
_symmetry.space_group_name_H-M   'P 1'
#
loop_
_entity.id
_entity.type
_entity.pdbx_description
1 polymer ?
#
loop_
_entity_poly.entity_id
_entity_poly.type
_entity_poly.pdbx_seq_one_letter_code
_entity_poly.pdbx_strand_id
1 'polypeptide(L)'
;MGPTDDVRWLSDAEMSAWLPLINIAMQLPAKLDTQLRTDSGLTHYEFMVMAQLSQAPGRRMGLSALAEAANSSPSRLSHVLRKLGESGWLVRHAAGRSASAELTDAGFAVLDSAARTHVAEVRRRVFDDLDPGDVDALARILPKVSAALVDRPESSGDSGDPAQQ
;
A
#
# COMPACT_ATOMS: atom_id res chain seq x y z
N MET A 1 5.75 -9.12 43.65
CA MET A 1 6.11 -9.47 42.27
C MET A 1 4.80 -9.53 41.51
N GLY A 2 4.51 -8.54 40.66
CA GLY A 2 3.23 -8.44 39.93
C GLY A 2 3.16 -9.44 38.76
N PRO A 3 1.98 -9.63 38.13
CA PRO A 3 1.80 -10.58 37.05
C PRO A 3 2.42 -10.01 35.76
N THR A 4 3.73 -10.15 35.64
CA THR A 4 4.39 -10.16 34.33
C THR A 4 4.73 -11.62 34.02
N ASP A 5 4.59 -11.97 32.75
CA ASP A 5 5.03 -13.23 32.13
C ASP A 5 4.03 -14.40 32.06
N ASP A 6 3.00 -14.23 31.24
CA ASP A 6 2.75 -15.29 30.25
C ASP A 6 2.89 -14.70 28.84
N VAL A 7 4.12 -14.26 28.53
CA VAL A 7 4.46 -13.86 27.17
C VAL A 7 4.42 -15.12 26.31
N ARG A 8 3.43 -15.20 25.42
CA ARG A 8 3.37 -16.25 24.41
C ARG A 8 4.41 -15.98 23.33
N TRP A 9 5.62 -16.51 23.54
CA TRP A 9 6.70 -16.46 22.57
C TRP A 9 6.35 -17.20 21.28
N LEU A 10 6.99 -16.80 20.18
CA LEU A 10 6.91 -17.52 18.92
C LEU A 10 7.57 -18.90 19.06
N SER A 11 6.90 -19.91 18.52
CA SER A 11 7.51 -21.22 18.28
C SER A 11 8.62 -21.13 17.24
N ASP A 12 9.48 -22.15 17.17
CA ASP A 12 10.57 -22.21 16.19
C ASP A 12 10.06 -22.10 14.74
N ALA A 13 8.89 -22.68 14.46
CA ALA A 13 8.24 -22.60 13.16
C ALA A 13 7.77 -21.17 12.84
N GLU A 14 7.16 -20.49 13.81
CA GLU A 14 6.73 -19.08 13.66
C GLU A 14 7.94 -18.15 13.53
N MET A 15 9.02 -18.36 14.29
CA MET A 15 10.26 -17.59 14.18
C MET A 15 10.93 -17.76 12.82
N SER A 16 10.93 -18.99 12.29
CA SER A 16 11.46 -19.31 10.95
C SER A 16 10.70 -18.62 9.83
N ALA A 17 9.39 -18.35 10.02
CA ALA A 17 8.59 -17.55 9.08
C ALA A 17 8.72 -16.04 9.32
N TRP A 18 8.87 -15.62 10.57
CA TRP A 18 8.95 -14.22 10.98
C TRP A 18 10.19 -13.51 10.43
N LEU A 19 11.37 -14.11 10.52
CA LEU A 19 12.62 -13.48 10.09
C LEU A 19 12.66 -13.19 8.57
N PRO A 20 12.31 -14.13 7.67
CA PRO A 20 12.18 -13.82 6.25
C PRO A 20 11.12 -12.76 5.96
N LEU A 21 9.97 -12.81 6.64
CA LEU A 21 8.89 -11.84 6.45
C LEU A 21 9.36 -10.40 6.74
N ILE A 22 9.99 -10.17 7.89
CA ILE A 22 10.46 -8.83 8.25
C ILE A 22 11.59 -8.36 7.32
N ASN A 23 12.47 -9.28 6.90
CA ASN A 23 13.52 -8.97 5.93
C ASN A 23 12.96 -8.52 4.58
N ILE A 24 11.93 -9.20 4.07
CA ILE A 24 11.22 -8.82 2.85
C ILE A 24 10.57 -7.44 3.02
N ALA A 25 9.86 -7.22 4.13
CA ALA A 25 9.18 -5.96 4.42
C ALA A 25 10.15 -4.76 4.47
N MET A 26 11.39 -4.98 4.93
CA MET A 26 12.42 -3.93 4.97
C MET A 26 13.13 -3.71 3.62
N GLN A 27 13.35 -4.77 2.83
CA GLN A 27 14.23 -4.69 1.66
C GLN A 27 13.48 -4.51 0.34
N LEU A 28 12.37 -5.23 0.14
CA LEU A 28 11.69 -5.25 -1.15
C LEU A 28 11.21 -3.86 -1.59
N PRO A 29 10.58 -3.04 -0.73
CA PRO A 29 10.16 -1.69 -1.12
C PRO A 29 11.32 -0.81 -1.60
N ALA A 30 12.48 -0.86 -0.93
CA ALA A 30 13.64 -0.06 -1.31
C ALA A 30 14.24 -0.50 -2.65
N LYS A 31 14.24 -1.81 -2.93
CA LYS A 31 14.70 -2.33 -4.22
C LYS A 31 13.77 -1.93 -5.37
N LEU A 32 12.45 -2.03 -5.17
CA LEU A 32 11.47 -1.59 -6.15
C LEU A 32 11.48 -0.07 -6.35
N ASP A 33 11.67 0.71 -5.27
CA ASP A 33 11.80 2.17 -5.35
C ASP A 33 13.05 2.58 -6.13
N THR A 34 14.17 1.89 -5.93
CA THR A 34 15.40 2.13 -6.71
C THR A 34 15.16 1.90 -8.19
N GLN A 35 14.55 0.76 -8.56
CA GLN A 35 14.24 0.44 -9.95
C GLN A 35 13.33 1.49 -10.59
N LEU A 36 12.22 1.84 -9.95
CA LEU A 36 11.27 2.83 -10.49
C LEU A 36 11.91 4.22 -10.65
N ARG A 37 12.75 4.65 -9.70
CA ARG A 37 13.45 5.93 -9.80
C ARG A 37 14.39 5.97 -10.99
N THR A 38 15.15 4.91 -11.21
CA THR A 38 16.12 4.82 -12.31
C THR A 38 15.41 4.78 -13.66
N ASP A 39 14.34 4.00 -13.78
CA ASP A 39 13.72 3.71 -15.08
C ASP A 39 12.66 4.74 -15.48
N SER A 40 12.02 5.40 -14.52
CA SER A 40 10.84 6.25 -14.77
C SER A 40 10.81 7.56 -13.99
N GLY A 41 11.76 7.81 -13.10
CA GLY A 41 11.76 8.97 -12.20
C GLY A 41 10.66 8.93 -11.13
N LEU A 42 9.87 7.86 -11.07
CA LEU A 42 8.83 7.64 -10.07
C LEU A 42 9.41 6.98 -8.82
N THR A 43 8.87 7.33 -7.67
CA THR A 43 9.00 6.49 -6.47
C THR A 43 8.03 5.32 -6.53
N HIS A 44 8.31 4.25 -5.78
CA HIS A 44 7.40 3.12 -5.64
C HIS A 44 6.01 3.56 -5.16
N TYR A 45 5.97 4.52 -4.24
CA TYR A 45 4.72 5.02 -3.72
C TYR A 45 3.93 5.87 -4.74
N GLU A 46 4.61 6.70 -5.55
CA GLU A 46 3.96 7.42 -6.66
C GLU A 46 3.40 6.47 -7.72
N PHE A 47 4.18 5.46 -8.10
CA PHE A 47 3.75 4.41 -9.02
C PHE A 47 2.48 3.71 -8.49
N MET A 48 2.46 3.30 -7.22
CA MET A 48 1.29 2.66 -6.62
C MET A 48 0.05 3.56 -6.62
N VAL A 49 0.19 4.86 -6.33
CA VAL A 49 -0.94 5.81 -6.41
C VAL A 49 -1.49 5.89 -7.85
N MET A 50 -0.61 5.99 -8.85
CA MET A 50 -1.02 6.03 -10.26
C MET A 50 -1.66 4.71 -10.71
N ALA A 51 -1.13 3.57 -10.26
CA ALA A 51 -1.68 2.24 -10.53
C ALA A 51 -3.09 2.06 -9.91
N GLN A 52 -3.30 2.52 -8.67
CA GLN A 52 -4.63 2.47 -8.06
C GLN A 52 -5.64 3.32 -8.84
N LEU A 53 -5.23 4.50 -9.29
CA LEU A 53 -6.07 5.34 -10.15
C LEU A 53 -6.36 4.66 -11.49
N SER A 54 -5.37 4.05 -12.16
CA SER A 54 -5.58 3.45 -13.49
C SER A 54 -6.58 2.29 -13.49
N GLN A 55 -6.69 1.56 -12.38
CA GLN A 55 -7.64 0.45 -12.21
C GLN A 55 -9.05 0.91 -11.82
N ALA A 56 -9.21 2.16 -11.39
CA ALA A 56 -10.52 2.70 -11.04
C ALA A 56 -11.34 3.05 -12.30
N PRO A 57 -12.68 2.90 -12.26
CA PRO A 57 -13.54 3.39 -13.33
C PRO A 57 -13.28 4.87 -13.64
N GLY A 58 -13.07 5.20 -14.93
CA GLY A 58 -12.74 6.56 -15.37
C GLY A 58 -11.38 7.08 -14.86
N ARG A 59 -10.50 6.18 -14.40
CA ARG A 59 -9.19 6.49 -13.81
C ARG A 59 -9.24 7.46 -12.62
N ARG A 60 -10.37 7.47 -11.91
CA ARG A 60 -10.68 8.46 -10.87
C ARG A 60 -11.07 7.76 -9.57
N MET A 61 -10.50 8.24 -8.46
CA MET A 61 -10.77 7.69 -7.14
C MET A 61 -10.88 8.81 -6.09
N GLY A 62 -11.79 8.64 -5.14
CA GLY A 62 -11.92 9.53 -3.98
C GLY A 62 -10.66 9.49 -3.11
N LEU A 63 -10.27 10.62 -2.51
CA LEU A 63 -8.97 10.70 -1.82
C LEU A 63 -8.86 9.77 -0.60
N SER A 64 -9.94 9.55 0.15
CA SER A 64 -9.95 8.60 1.28
C SER A 64 -9.75 7.16 0.81
N ALA A 65 -10.52 6.74 -0.19
CA ALA A 65 -10.38 5.41 -0.78
C ALA A 65 -9.00 5.20 -1.41
N LEU A 66 -8.43 6.25 -2.03
CA LEU A 66 -7.08 6.21 -2.58
C LEU A 66 -6.00 6.10 -1.49
N ALA A 67 -6.19 6.75 -0.34
CA ALA A 67 -5.28 6.64 0.80
C ALA A 67 -5.30 5.22 1.38
N GLU A 68 -6.48 4.64 1.54
CA GLU A 68 -6.67 3.25 1.98
C GLU A 68 -6.04 2.26 0.98
N ALA A 69 -6.35 2.40 -0.31
CA ALA A 69 -5.85 1.50 -1.36
C ALA A 69 -4.33 1.60 -1.56
N ALA A 70 -3.73 2.76 -1.30
CA ALA A 70 -2.28 2.97 -1.36
C ALA A 70 -1.58 2.73 0.00
N ASN A 71 -2.31 2.27 1.02
CA ASN A 71 -1.83 2.07 2.40
C ASN A 71 -1.03 3.27 2.93
N SER A 72 -1.65 4.46 2.88
CA SER A 72 -0.96 5.72 3.09
C SER A 72 -1.65 6.64 4.07
N SER A 73 -0.86 7.42 4.80
CA SER A 73 -1.39 8.53 5.57
C SER A 73 -1.93 9.63 4.65
N PRO A 74 -2.99 10.36 5.06
CA PRO A 74 -3.55 11.46 4.27
C PRO A 74 -2.52 12.56 3.93
N SER A 75 -1.57 12.80 4.83
CA SER A 75 -0.49 13.77 4.63
C SER A 75 0.47 13.34 3.51
N ARG A 76 0.91 12.08 3.53
CA ARG A 76 1.80 11.52 2.50
C ARG A 76 1.12 11.50 1.13
N LEU A 77 -0.15 11.10 1.08
CA LEU A 77 -0.92 11.13 -0.17
C LEU A 77 -1.05 12.56 -0.71
N SER A 78 -1.36 13.54 0.14
CA SER A 78 -1.51 14.94 -0.29
C SER A 78 -0.24 15.50 -0.94
N HIS A 79 0.94 15.18 -0.38
CA HIS A 79 2.21 15.60 -0.96
C HIS A 79 2.44 14.99 -2.35
N VAL A 80 2.16 13.70 -2.51
CA VAL A 80 2.30 13.01 -3.80
C VAL A 80 1.33 13.54 -4.84
N LEU A 81 0.06 13.76 -4.47
CA LEU A 81 -0.93 14.31 -5.38
C LEU A 81 -0.54 15.71 -5.88
N ARG A 82 0.06 16.54 -5.01
CA ARG A 82 0.60 17.84 -5.42
C ARG A 82 1.72 17.66 -6.46
N LYS A 83 2.73 16.85 -6.17
CA LYS A 83 3.89 16.63 -7.05
C LYS A 83 3.50 16.04 -8.41
N LEU A 84 2.65 15.02 -8.43
CA LEU A 84 2.16 14.41 -9.67
C LEU A 84 1.25 15.36 -10.45
N GLY A 85 0.50 16.22 -9.76
CA GLY A 85 -0.28 17.30 -10.39
C GLY A 85 0.60 18.37 -11.04
N GLU A 86 1.68 18.80 -10.38
CA GLU A 86 2.68 19.71 -10.93
C GLU A 86 3.35 19.14 -12.20
N SER A 87 3.46 17.81 -12.28
CA SER A 87 3.99 17.10 -13.46
C SER A 87 2.94 16.89 -14.57
N GLY A 88 1.69 17.27 -14.35
CA GLY A 88 0.58 17.07 -15.30
C GLY A 88 0.09 15.62 -15.42
N TRP A 89 0.51 14.73 -14.52
CA TRP A 89 0.18 13.30 -14.58
C TRP A 89 -1.14 12.96 -13.88
N LEU A 90 -1.65 13.85 -13.04
CA LEU A 90 -2.98 13.72 -12.47
C LEU A 90 -3.65 15.08 -12.29
N VAL A 91 -4.97 15.07 -12.15
CA VAL A 91 -5.78 16.23 -11.81
C VAL A 91 -6.48 15.99 -10.49
N ARG A 92 -6.44 16.99 -9.60
CA ARG A 92 -7.20 16.98 -8.35
C ARG A 92 -8.53 17.71 -8.57
N HIS A 93 -9.62 17.06 -8.19
CA HIS A 93 -10.95 17.63 -8.19
C HIS A 93 -11.34 17.98 -6.76
N ALA A 94 -11.43 19.27 -6.45
CA ALA A 94 -11.81 19.76 -5.12
C ALA A 94 -13.34 19.81 -4.99
N ALA A 95 -13.91 19.00 -4.10
CA ALA A 95 -15.35 18.99 -3.83
C ALA A 95 -15.65 18.70 -2.34
N GLY A 96 -14.93 19.36 -1.42
CA GLY A 96 -15.09 19.13 0.02
C GLY A 96 -14.87 17.65 0.39
N ARG A 97 -15.92 17.00 0.91
CA ARG A 97 -15.92 15.56 1.25
C ARG A 97 -15.82 14.63 0.03
N SER A 98 -16.11 15.12 -1.17
CA SER A 98 -16.06 14.34 -2.42
C SER A 98 -14.79 14.61 -3.23
N ALA A 99 -13.71 15.06 -2.56
CA ALA A 99 -12.44 15.28 -3.23
C ALA A 99 -11.93 13.97 -3.87
N SER A 100 -11.43 14.07 -5.10
CA SER A 100 -10.92 12.93 -5.86
C SER A 100 -9.69 13.32 -6.66
N ALA A 101 -8.90 12.31 -7.05
CA ALA A 101 -7.83 12.45 -8.02
C ALA A 101 -8.18 11.64 -9.27
N GLU A 102 -7.72 12.11 -10.42
CA GLU A 102 -7.91 11.47 -11.73
C GLU A 102 -6.57 11.41 -12.46
N LEU A 103 -6.22 10.23 -12.98
CA LEU A 103 -5.00 10.05 -13.77
C LEU A 103 -5.22 10.59 -15.19
N THR A 104 -4.33 11.48 -15.65
CA THR A 104 -4.41 12.01 -17.02
C THR A 104 -3.92 10.97 -18.04
N ASP A 105 -4.18 11.21 -19.33
CA ASP A 105 -3.61 10.36 -20.39
C ASP A 105 -2.08 10.40 -20.41
N ALA A 106 -1.48 11.57 -20.15
CA ALA A 106 -0.03 11.71 -20.02
C ALA A 106 0.50 10.90 -18.82
N GLY A 107 -0.18 10.95 -17.67
CA GLY A 107 0.15 10.14 -16.51
C GLY A 107 0.00 8.64 -16.78
N PHE A 108 -1.05 8.25 -17.50
CA PHE A 108 -1.27 6.86 -17.89
C PHE A 108 -0.17 6.34 -18.83
N ALA A 109 0.29 7.15 -19.78
CA ALA A 109 1.40 6.77 -20.66
C ALA A 109 2.71 6.54 -19.88
N VAL A 110 3.01 7.40 -18.90
CA VAL A 110 4.16 7.22 -18.00
C VAL A 110 4.01 5.95 -17.17
N LEU A 111 2.81 5.71 -16.63
CA LEU A 111 2.50 4.51 -15.87
C LEU A 111 2.66 3.23 -16.71
N ASP A 112 2.13 3.18 -17.93
CA ASP A 112 2.23 1.98 -18.79
C ASP A 112 3.69 1.64 -19.09
N SER A 113 4.51 2.65 -19.39
CA SER A 113 5.94 2.47 -19.61
C SER A 113 6.64 1.94 -18.35
N ALA A 114 6.37 2.53 -17.18
CA ALA A 114 6.96 2.11 -15.91
C ALA A 114 6.48 0.71 -15.49
N ALA A 115 5.22 0.36 -15.75
CA ALA A 115 4.63 -0.92 -15.37
C ALA A 115 5.33 -2.10 -16.03
N ARG A 116 5.81 -1.95 -17.27
CA ARG A 116 6.51 -3.01 -18.01
C ARG A 116 7.82 -3.41 -17.33
N THR A 117 8.65 -2.43 -16.96
CA THR A 117 9.92 -2.69 -16.26
C THR A 117 9.66 -3.11 -14.82
N HIS A 118 8.66 -2.52 -14.17
CA HIS A 118 8.26 -2.88 -12.81
C HIS A 118 7.80 -4.35 -12.70
N VAL A 119 6.96 -4.83 -13.62
CA VAL A 119 6.51 -6.23 -13.63
C VAL A 119 7.69 -7.18 -13.82
N ALA A 120 8.63 -6.86 -14.73
CA ALA A 120 9.84 -7.68 -14.90
C ALA A 120 10.67 -7.76 -13.61
N GLU A 121 10.81 -6.64 -12.88
CA GLU A 121 11.55 -6.62 -11.62
C GLU A 121 10.83 -7.38 -10.49
N VAL A 122 9.50 -7.25 -10.40
CA VAL A 122 8.68 -8.01 -9.44
C VAL A 122 8.79 -9.50 -9.72
N ARG A 123 8.70 -9.92 -10.99
CA ARG A 123 8.91 -11.32 -11.38
C ARG A 123 10.29 -11.82 -10.95
N ARG A 124 11.34 -11.11 -11.34
CA ARG A 124 12.73 -11.48 -11.05
C ARG A 124 13.03 -11.60 -9.56
N ARG A 125 12.42 -10.75 -8.72
CA ARG A 125 12.71 -10.71 -7.28
C ARG A 125 11.80 -11.59 -6.44
N VAL A 126 10.59 -11.87 -6.92
CA VAL A 126 9.55 -12.51 -6.11
C VAL A 126 9.09 -13.82 -6.71
N PHE A 127 8.87 -13.90 -8.03
CA PHE A 127 8.09 -14.99 -8.62
C PHE A 127 8.89 -15.98 -9.47
N ASP A 128 10.04 -15.60 -10.04
CA ASP A 128 10.74 -16.47 -10.98
C ASP A 128 11.33 -17.74 -10.33
N ASP A 129 11.56 -17.71 -9.01
CA ASP A 129 12.04 -18.86 -8.23
C ASP A 129 10.91 -19.60 -7.48
N LEU A 130 9.65 -19.18 -7.63
CA LEU A 130 8.51 -19.80 -6.95
C LEU A 130 7.80 -20.80 -7.86
N ASP A 131 7.42 -21.94 -7.30
CA ASP A 131 6.54 -22.87 -7.99
C ASP A 131 5.06 -22.44 -7.88
N PRO A 132 4.14 -23.05 -8.66
CA PRO A 132 2.72 -22.70 -8.59
C PRO A 132 2.09 -22.89 -7.20
N GLY A 133 2.53 -23.87 -6.44
CA GLY A 133 2.05 -24.13 -5.08
C GLY A 133 2.49 -23.05 -4.09
N ASP A 134 3.70 -22.53 -4.23
CA ASP A 134 4.19 -21.38 -3.47
C ASP A 134 3.37 -20.13 -3.76
N VAL A 135 3.08 -19.86 -5.04
CA VAL A 135 2.24 -18.72 -5.45
C VAL A 135 0.83 -18.84 -4.87
N ASP A 136 0.22 -20.03 -4.92
CA ASP A 136 -1.08 -20.30 -4.32
C ASP A 136 -1.05 -20.13 -2.79
N ALA A 137 0.04 -20.53 -2.14
CA ALA A 137 0.23 -20.32 -0.70
C ALA A 137 0.30 -18.83 -0.36
N LEU A 138 1.08 -18.05 -1.11
CA LEU A 138 1.16 -16.60 -0.94
C LEU A 138 -0.21 -15.92 -1.15
N ALA A 139 -0.92 -16.28 -2.22
CA ALA A 139 -2.26 -15.75 -2.51
C ALA A 139 -3.27 -16.05 -1.39
N ARG A 140 -3.09 -17.16 -0.68
CA ARG A 140 -3.95 -17.57 0.45
C ARG A 140 -3.55 -16.96 1.79
N ILE A 141 -2.25 -16.70 2.01
CA ILE A 141 -1.69 -16.26 3.29
C ILE A 141 -1.60 -14.73 3.39
N LEU A 142 -1.03 -14.07 2.37
CA LEU A 142 -0.74 -12.63 2.43
C LEU A 142 -1.97 -11.76 2.69
N PRO A 143 -3.18 -12.04 2.13
CA PRO A 143 -4.36 -11.25 2.47
C PRO A 143 -4.74 -11.30 3.96
N LYS A 144 -4.49 -12.43 4.64
CA LYS A 144 -4.76 -12.57 6.08
C LYS A 144 -3.82 -11.68 6.91
N VAL A 145 -2.54 -11.65 6.53
CA VAL A 145 -1.55 -10.79 7.17
C VAL A 145 -1.86 -9.32 6.88
N SER A 146 -2.16 -8.96 5.63
CA SER A 146 -2.51 -7.60 5.23
C SER A 146 -3.73 -7.07 5.98
N ALA A 147 -4.77 -7.90 6.16
CA ALA A 147 -5.96 -7.50 6.90
C ALA A 147 -5.67 -7.20 8.39
N ALA A 148 -4.67 -7.88 8.98
CA ALA A 148 -4.27 -7.65 10.37
C ALA A 148 -3.45 -6.35 10.56
N LEU A 149 -2.92 -5.75 9.48
CA LEU A 149 -2.15 -4.51 9.51
C LEU A 149 -3.00 -3.25 9.37
N VAL A 150 -4.25 -3.37 8.93
CA VAL A 150 -5.16 -2.23 8.86
C VAL A 150 -5.62 -1.91 10.28
N ASP A 151 -5.29 -0.72 10.78
CA ASP A 151 -5.78 -0.23 12.06
C ASP A 151 -7.31 -0.29 12.06
N ARG A 152 -7.87 -1.14 12.92
CA ARG A 152 -9.30 -1.06 13.21
C ARG A 152 -9.53 0.26 13.93
N PRO A 153 -10.44 1.13 13.47
CA PRO A 153 -10.84 2.25 14.30
C PRO A 153 -11.32 1.69 15.63
N GLU A 154 -10.70 2.15 16.72
CA GLU A 154 -11.21 1.85 18.05
C GLU A 154 -12.68 2.24 18.04
N SER A 155 -13.56 1.26 18.27
CA SER A 155 -14.97 1.55 18.50
C SER A 155 -14.99 2.51 19.67
N SER A 156 -15.25 3.79 19.41
CA SER A 156 -15.44 4.80 20.42
C SER A 156 -16.49 4.21 21.37
N GLY A 157 -16.07 3.87 22.58
CA GLY A 157 -16.96 3.37 23.60
C GLY A 157 -18.07 4.39 23.78
N ASP A 158 -19.25 4.06 23.29
CA ASP A 158 -20.48 4.70 23.69
C ASP A 158 -20.74 4.32 25.15
N SER A 159 -20.01 5.00 26.03
CA SER A 159 -20.37 5.17 27.42
C SER A 159 -20.96 6.57 27.52
N GLY A 160 -22.13 6.76 26.92
CA GLY A 160 -23.05 7.80 27.35
C GLY A 160 -23.38 7.55 28.81
N ASP A 161 -22.60 8.16 29.70
CA ASP A 161 -22.93 8.35 31.11
C ASP A 161 -24.05 9.40 31.18
N PRO A 162 -25.30 9.04 31.53
CA PRO A 162 -26.29 10.04 31.84
C PRO A 162 -26.10 10.42 33.30
N ALA A 163 -25.28 11.45 33.53
CA ALA A 163 -25.34 12.19 34.76
C ALA A 163 -26.69 12.93 34.85
N GLN A 164 -27.33 12.79 36.02
CA GLN A 164 -28.34 13.67 36.62
C GLN A 164 -29.81 13.44 36.24
N GLN A 165 -30.52 12.75 37.16
CA GLN A 165 -31.51 13.38 38.04
C GLN A 165 -31.76 12.51 39.28
#